data_AF-A0A357L4Z1-F1
#
_entry.id   AF-A0A357L4Z1-F1
#
_cell.length_a   1.000
_cell.length_b   1.000
_cell.length_c   1.000
_cell.angle_alpha   90.00
_cell.angle_beta   90.00
_cell.angle_gamma   90.00
#
_symmetry.space_group_name_H-M   'P 1'
#
loop_
_entity.id
_entity.type
_entity.pdbx_description
1 polymer ?
#
loop_
_entity_poly.entity_id
_entity_poly.type
_entity_poly.pdbx_seq_one_letter_code
_entity_poly.pdbx_strand_id
1 'polypeptide(L)'
;AVPEPRLLKLASITKSAQIVPARMQFVDIAGLVKGASQGEGLGNQFLANIRETDAVIYVLRCFDDDDITHVTGRIDPLSDFEVVETELMLADLESLEKRRPAIEKKA
;
A
#
# COMPACT_ATOMS: atom_id res chain seq x y z
N ALA A 1 -15.22 -3.84 -10.99
CA ALA A 1 -15.74 -5.20 -10.68
C ALA A 1 -14.61 -6.18 -10.92
N VAL A 2 -14.49 -7.21 -10.09
CA VAL A 2 -13.40 -8.19 -10.23
C VAL A 2 -13.66 -9.04 -11.49
N PRO A 3 -12.70 -9.12 -12.45
CA PRO A 3 -12.83 -9.99 -13.60
C PRO A 3 -12.92 -11.46 -13.17
N GLU A 4 -14.06 -12.10 -13.43
CA GLU A 4 -14.29 -13.50 -13.06
C GLU A 4 -15.02 -14.24 -14.19
N PRO A 5 -14.29 -14.91 -15.10
CA PRO A 5 -14.89 -15.58 -16.24
C PRO A 5 -15.75 -16.79 -15.86
N ARG A 6 -15.57 -17.38 -14.67
CA ARG A 6 -16.40 -18.49 -14.20
C ARG A 6 -17.84 -18.05 -13.94
N LEU A 7 -18.03 -16.78 -13.56
CA LEU A 7 -19.35 -16.25 -13.21
C LEU A 7 -20.29 -16.22 -14.43
N LEU A 8 -19.76 -15.89 -15.61
CA LEU A 8 -20.49 -15.98 -16.88
C LEU A 8 -20.88 -17.43 -17.22
N LYS A 9 -19.95 -18.38 -17.04
CA LYS A 9 -20.22 -19.81 -17.30
C LYS A 9 -21.32 -20.33 -16.38
N LEU A 10 -21.24 -20.03 -15.09
CA LEU A 10 -22.26 -20.43 -14.11
C LEU A 10 -23.63 -19.84 -14.45
N ALA A 11 -23.69 -18.54 -14.77
CA ALA A 11 -24.95 -17.89 -15.15
C ALA A 11 -25.59 -18.52 -16.39
N SER A 12 -24.78 -18.99 -17.35
CA SER A 12 -25.30 -19.70 -18.54
C SER A 12 -25.88 -21.08 -18.22
N ILE A 13 -25.30 -21.79 -17.24
CA ILE A 13 -25.76 -23.11 -16.80
C ILE A 13 -27.04 -22.98 -15.96
N THR A 14 -27.09 -22.01 -15.05
CA THR A 14 -28.19 -21.81 -14.11
C THR A 14 -29.32 -20.94 -14.67
N LYS A 15 -29.10 -20.26 -15.80
CA LYS A 15 -30.01 -19.27 -16.38
C LYS A 15 -30.36 -18.14 -15.41
N SER A 16 -29.36 -17.68 -14.64
CA SER A 16 -29.57 -16.58 -13.68
C SER A 16 -30.05 -15.31 -14.38
N ALA A 17 -31.08 -14.66 -13.82
CA ALA A 17 -31.62 -13.41 -14.35
C ALA A 17 -30.65 -12.22 -14.21
N GLN A 18 -29.71 -12.30 -13.25
CA GLN A 18 -28.72 -11.27 -13.01
C GLN A 18 -27.38 -11.88 -12.60
N ILE A 19 -26.32 -11.18 -13.00
CA ILE A 19 -24.94 -11.45 -12.64
C ILE A 19 -24.48 -10.34 -11.69
N VAL A 20 -24.09 -10.71 -10.47
CA VAL A 20 -23.57 -9.78 -9.46
C VAL A 20 -22.08 -10.10 -9.22
N PRO A 21 -21.14 -9.30 -9.74
CA PRO A 21 -19.73 -9.57 -9.58
C PRO A 21 -19.23 -9.15 -8.20
N ALA A 22 -18.12 -9.75 -7.77
CA ALA A 22 -17.36 -9.25 -6.63
C ALA A 22 -16.81 -7.84 -6.91
N ARG A 23 -16.67 -7.06 -5.84
CA ARG A 23 -16.08 -5.72 -5.88
C ARG A 23 -14.78 -5.71 -5.09
N MET A 24 -13.86 -4.88 -5.52
CA MET A 24 -12.61 -4.58 -4.84
C MET A 24 -12.51 -3.07 -4.76
N GLN A 25 -12.13 -2.56 -3.60
CA GLN A 25 -11.94 -1.14 -3.35
C GLN A 25 -10.46 -0.83 -3.42
N PHE A 26 -10.12 0.27 -4.08
CA PHE A 26 -8.77 0.80 -4.12
C PHE A 26 -8.79 2.16 -3.42
N VAL A 27 -7.81 2.38 -2.57
CA VAL A 27 -7.56 3.67 -1.93
C VAL A 27 -6.28 4.21 -2.54
N ASP A 28 -6.35 5.42 -3.09
CA ASP A 28 -5.17 6.13 -3.56
C ASP A 28 -4.46 6.76 -2.35
N ILE A 29 -3.19 6.45 -2.19
CA ILE A 29 -2.39 6.90 -1.06
C ILE A 29 -1.34 7.85 -1.60
N ALA A 30 -1.37 9.10 -1.13
CA ALA A 30 -0.41 10.13 -1.51
C ALA A 30 1.04 9.65 -1.35
N GLY A 31 1.93 9.92 -2.30
CA GLY A 31 3.29 9.35 -2.30
C GLY A 31 4.13 9.72 -1.08
N LEU A 32 4.91 8.76 -0.60
CA LEU A 32 5.91 8.95 0.46
C LEU A 32 7.23 9.43 -0.13
N VAL A 33 7.87 10.41 0.52
CA VAL A 33 9.27 10.77 0.27
C VAL A 33 10.14 10.35 1.46
N LYS A 34 11.41 10.06 1.19
CA LYS A 34 12.40 9.67 2.21
C LYS A 34 12.41 10.66 3.39
N GLY A 35 12.36 10.16 4.63
CA GLY A 35 12.33 10.99 5.84
C GLY A 35 10.94 11.33 6.37
N ALA A 36 9.89 10.74 5.81
CA ALA A 36 8.52 10.98 6.25
C ALA A 36 8.25 10.53 7.70
N SER A 37 8.96 9.52 8.20
CA SER A 37 8.92 9.08 9.59
C SER A 37 9.43 10.14 10.59
N GLN A 38 10.15 11.17 10.14
CA GLN A 38 10.68 12.22 11.02
C GLN A 38 9.65 13.29 11.45
N GLY A 39 8.37 13.15 11.08
CA GLY A 39 7.29 13.86 11.76
C GLY A 39 6.79 15.16 11.11
N GLU A 40 7.21 15.51 9.89
CA GLU A 40 6.69 16.70 9.16
C GLU A 40 5.26 16.52 8.58
N GLY A 41 4.43 15.70 9.22
CA GLY A 41 2.98 15.62 8.95
C GLY A 41 2.57 14.80 7.73
N LEU A 42 3.25 14.91 6.58
CA LEU A 42 2.90 14.15 5.37
C LEU A 42 3.14 12.64 5.51
N GLY A 43 4.24 12.23 6.15
CA GLY A 43 4.52 10.81 6.41
C GLY A 43 3.53 10.15 7.37
N ASN A 44 3.07 10.89 8.38
CA ASN A 44 2.06 10.36 9.29
C ASN A 44 0.69 10.18 8.63
N GLN A 45 0.30 11.06 7.70
CA GLN A 45 -0.94 10.88 6.93
C GLN A 45 -0.85 9.68 5.99
N PHE A 46 0.31 9.47 5.35
CA PHE A 46 0.58 8.27 4.55
C PHE A 46 0.42 6.99 5.37
N LEU A 47 1.11 6.90 6.51
CA LEU A 47 1.06 5.74 7.40
C LEU A 47 -0.34 5.51 7.98
N ALA A 48 -1.10 6.57 8.26
CA ALA A 48 -2.48 6.47 8.71
C ALA A 48 -3.37 5.85 7.63
N ASN A 49 -3.26 6.32 6.38
CA ASN A 49 -4.03 5.78 5.26
C ASN A 49 -3.70 4.31 5.01
N ILE A 50 -2.42 3.90 5.12
CA ILE A 50 -2.04 2.48 4.97
C ILE A 50 -2.68 1.62 6.06
N ARG A 51 -2.74 2.10 7.31
CA ARG A 51 -3.38 1.37 8.43
C ARG A 51 -4.88 1.14 8.24
N GLU A 52 -5.53 1.91 7.36
CA GLU A 52 -6.95 1.74 7.01
C GLU A 52 -7.17 0.74 5.86
N THR A 53 -6.10 0.15 5.32
CA THR A 53 -6.15 -0.81 4.21
C THR A 53 -5.68 -2.20 4.63
N ASP A 54 -6.23 -3.23 3.96
CA ASP A 54 -5.86 -4.63 4.22
C ASP A 54 -4.68 -5.12 3.37
N ALA A 55 -4.38 -4.43 2.27
CA ALA A 55 -3.32 -4.78 1.33
C ALA A 55 -2.75 -3.54 0.64
N VAL A 56 -1.44 -3.55 0.40
CA VAL A 56 -0.72 -2.47 -0.27
C VAL A 56 -0.27 -2.93 -1.67
N ILE A 57 -0.43 -2.05 -2.66
CA ILE A 57 0.08 -2.25 -4.02
C ILE A 57 1.22 -1.27 -4.24
N TYR A 58 2.42 -1.80 -4.47
CA TYR A 58 3.59 -0.99 -4.77
C TYR A 58 3.63 -0.67 -6.26
N VAL A 59 3.49 0.61 -6.60
CA VAL A 59 3.62 1.10 -7.98
C VAL A 59 5.04 1.62 -8.15
N LEU A 60 5.88 0.83 -8.83
CA LEU A 60 7.28 1.14 -9.05
C LEU A 60 7.52 1.57 -10.50
N ARG A 61 8.38 2.57 -10.69
CA ARG A 61 8.77 3.04 -12.03
C ARG A 61 9.83 2.12 -12.62
N CYS A 62 9.48 1.43 -13.69
CA CYS A 62 10.37 0.51 -14.41
C CYS A 62 10.67 0.97 -15.85
N PHE A 63 10.63 2.27 -16.11
CA PHE A 63 10.88 2.86 -17.43
C PHE A 63 11.55 4.23 -17.31
N ASP A 64 12.42 4.53 -18.28
CA ASP A 64 13.07 5.84 -18.45
C ASP A 64 12.16 6.79 -19.24
N ASP A 65 12.09 8.04 -18.79
CA ASP A 65 11.35 9.13 -19.44
C ASP A 65 11.95 10.47 -18.99
N ASP A 66 12.52 11.22 -19.94
CA ASP A 66 13.24 12.47 -19.72
C ASP A 66 12.30 13.63 -19.31
N ASP A 67 11.00 13.51 -19.57
CA ASP A 67 9.99 14.50 -19.17
C ASP A 67 9.57 14.34 -17.69
N ILE A 68 10.04 13.29 -17.01
CA ILE A 68 9.63 12.95 -15.64
C ILE A 68 10.84 12.90 -14.70
N THR A 69 10.97 13.92 -13.86
CA THR A 69 12.04 14.03 -12.85
C THR A 69 11.90 12.95 -11.75
N HIS A 70 12.97 12.21 -11.49
CA HIS A 70 13.05 11.29 -10.36
C HIS A 70 13.68 11.97 -9.13
N VAL A 71 13.14 11.74 -7.94
CA VAL A 71 13.58 12.42 -6.70
C VAL A 71 15.05 12.16 -6.37
N THR A 72 15.57 10.97 -6.71
CA THR A 72 16.97 10.57 -6.53
C THR A 72 17.85 10.83 -7.76
N GLY A 73 17.31 11.41 -8.83
CA GLY A 73 18.02 11.68 -10.08
C GLY A 73 18.32 10.45 -10.95
N ARG A 74 17.93 9.25 -10.50
CA ARG A 74 18.05 8.00 -11.25
C ARG A 74 16.84 7.11 -10.96
N ILE A 75 16.35 6.41 -11.96
CA ILE A 75 15.28 5.43 -11.82
C ILE A 75 15.88 4.11 -11.36
N ASP A 76 15.44 3.65 -10.19
CA ASP A 76 15.84 2.35 -9.62
C ASP A 76 14.67 1.80 -8.78
N PRO A 77 13.81 0.95 -9.38
CA PRO A 77 12.59 0.48 -8.71
C PRO A 77 12.87 -0.35 -7.46
N LEU A 78 14.03 -1.01 -7.38
CA LEU A 78 14.40 -1.79 -6.19
C LEU A 78 14.76 -0.86 -5.03
N SER A 79 15.58 0.15 -5.30
CA SER A 79 15.89 1.19 -4.31
C SER A 79 14.63 1.92 -3.84
N ASP A 80 13.69 2.23 -4.75
CA ASP A 80 12.43 2.88 -4.38
C ASP A 80 11.55 2.01 -3.48
N PHE A 81 11.47 0.70 -3.79
CA PHE A 81 10.79 -0.27 -2.95
C PHE A 81 11.43 -0.35 -1.54
N GLU A 82 12.75 -0.46 -1.46
CA GLU A 82 13.49 -0.52 -0.20
C GLU A 82 13.27 0.73 0.66
N VAL A 83 13.17 1.91 0.05
CA VAL A 83 12.87 3.16 0.76
C VAL A 83 11.50 3.08 1.43
N VAL A 84 10.45 2.65 0.69
CA VAL A 84 9.11 2.54 1.26
C VAL A 84 9.07 1.49 2.37
N GLU A 85 9.64 0.30 2.14
CA GLU A 85 9.68 -0.76 3.14
C GLU A 85 10.42 -0.34 4.41
N THR A 86 11.55 0.35 4.27
CA THR A 86 12.32 0.83 5.43
C THR A 86 11.49 1.79 6.29
N GLU A 87 10.76 2.73 5.68
CA GLU A 87 9.90 3.66 6.42
C GLU A 87 8.74 2.94 7.13
N LEU A 88 8.16 1.91 6.51
CA LEU A 88 7.12 1.07 7.14
C LEU A 88 7.68 0.29 8.34
N MET A 89 8.84 -0.34 8.18
CA MET A 89 9.51 -1.08 9.26
C MET A 89 9.87 -0.19 10.44
N LEU A 90 10.32 1.05 10.18
CA LEU A 90 10.62 2.03 11.23
C LEU A 90 9.35 2.45 11.99
N ALA A 91 8.24 2.66 11.28
CA ALA A 91 6.95 2.98 11.91
C ALA A 91 6.42 1.83 12.79
N ASP A 92 6.61 0.58 12.36
CA ASP A 92 6.27 -0.61 13.14
C ASP A 92 7.16 -0.74 14.38
N LEU A 93 8.47 -0.53 14.23
CA LEU A 93 9.41 -0.53 15.36
C LEU A 93 9.01 0.51 16.42
N GLU A 94 8.72 1.75 16.01
CA GLU A 94 8.27 2.80 16.92
C GLU A 94 6.96 2.40 17.63
N SER A 95 6.04 1.73 16.94
CA SER A 95 4.79 1.23 17.52
C SER A 95 5.03 0.14 18.57
N LEU A 96 5.94 -0.79 18.29
CA LEU A 96 6.32 -1.86 19.21
C LEU A 96 7.04 -1.31 20.45
N GLU A 97 7.94 -0.35 20.28
CA GLU A 97 8.65 0.30 21.38
C GLU A 97 7.70 1.04 22.32
N LYS A 98 6.67 1.72 21.78
CA LYS A 98 5.62 2.35 22.60
C LYS A 98 4.77 1.35 23.37
N ARG A 99 4.53 0.15 22.83
CA ARG A 99 3.71 -0.89 23.46
C ARG A 99 4.48 -1.72 24.49
N ARG A 100 5.79 -1.94 24.29
CA ARG A 100 6.64 -2.82 25.11
C ARG A 100 6.52 -2.57 26.62
N PRO A 101 6.64 -1.33 27.15
CA PRO A 101 6.63 -1.09 28.60
C PRO A 101 5.31 -1.48 29.28
N ALA A 102 4.18 -1.37 28.56
CA ALA A 102 2.87 -1.73 29.11
C ALA A 102 2.66 -3.25 29.17
N ILE A 103 3.28 -4.00 28.26
CA ILE A 103 3.26 -5.46 28.24
C ILE A 103 4.17 -6.01 29.33
N GLU A 104 5.39 -5.46 29.48
CA GLU A 104 6.34 -5.85 30.52
C GLU A 104 5.77 -5.67 31.93
N LYS A 105 4.98 -4.60 32.18
CA LYS A 105 4.31 -4.39 33.47
C LYS A 105 3.19 -5.39 33.79
N LYS A 106 2.68 -6.11 32.79
CA LYS A 106 1.57 -7.08 32.94
C LYS A 106 2.05 -8.52 33.08
N ALA A 107 3.31 -8.80 32.79
CA ALA A 107 3.96 -10.10 32.99
C ALA A 107 4.49 -10.23 34.42
#